data_AF-A0AA37NY74-F1
#
_entry.id   AF-A0AA37NY74-F1
#
_cell.length_a   1.000
_cell.length_b   1.000
_cell.length_c   1.000
_cell.angle_alpha   90.00
_cell.angle_beta   90.00
_cell.angle_gamma   90.00
#
_symmetry.space_group_name_H-M   'P 1'
#
loop_
_entity.id
_entity.type
_entity.pdbx_description
1 polymer ?
#
loop_
_entity_poly.entity_id
_entity_poly.type
_entity_poly.pdbx_seq_one_letter_code
_entity_poly.pdbx_strand_id
1 'polypeptide(L)' 'MSSKYAFTKALKEVRFLFCQTGEHSAATRSFVARAYPTMKKNNPQTPILLREAAGTLPKVYARYG' A
#
# COMPACT_ATOMS: atom_id res chain seq x y z
N MET A 1 -12.99 16.79 5.54
CA MET A 1 -12.47 16.59 4.17
C MET A 1 -11.38 15.55 4.22
N SER A 2 -11.67 14.26 4.00
CA SER A 2 -10.63 13.24 3.92
C SER A 2 -9.88 13.43 2.61
N SER A 3 -8.64 13.91 2.65
CA SER A 3 -7.83 14.00 1.43
C SER A 3 -7.60 12.60 0.88
N LYS A 4 -7.55 12.49 -0.45
CA LYS A 4 -7.41 11.20 -1.15
C LYS A 4 -6.13 10.52 -0.64
N TYR A 5 -6.28 9.34 -0.06
CA TYR A 5 -5.21 8.54 0.54
C TYR A 5 -4.50 9.12 1.79
N ALA A 6 -5.15 9.98 2.57
CA ALA A 6 -4.72 10.26 3.95
C ALA A 6 -5.16 9.13 4.90
N PHE A 7 -4.24 8.67 5.74
CA PHE A 7 -4.50 7.67 6.76
C PHE A 7 -5.00 8.32 8.04
N THR A 8 -5.79 7.58 8.81
CA THR A 8 -6.21 8.02 10.15
C THR A 8 -5.02 7.91 11.11
N LYS A 9 -5.00 8.74 12.17
CA LYS A 9 -3.95 8.70 13.19
C LYS A 9 -3.83 7.34 13.92
N ALA A 10 -4.88 6.51 13.87
CA ALA A 10 -4.89 5.16 14.44
C ALA A 10 -4.07 4.15 13.62
N LEU A 11 -3.76 4.47 12.36
CA LEU A 11 -3.06 3.56 11.46
C LEU A 11 -1.55 3.76 11.56
N LYS A 12 -0.88 2.75 12.15
CA LYS A 12 0.57 2.76 12.42
C LYS A 12 1.40 2.25 11.26
N GLU A 13 0.89 1.33 10.45
CA GLU A 13 1.57 0.88 9.24
C GLU A 13 0.59 0.35 8.18
N VAL A 14 0.96 0.48 6.91
CA VAL A 14 0.33 -0.26 5.80
C VAL A 14 1.38 -1.11 5.11
N ARG A 15 1.04 -2.35 4.80
CA ARG A 15 1.88 -3.27 4.05
C ARG A 15 1.13 -3.85 2.86
N PHE A 16 1.67 -3.64 1.67
CA PHE A 16 1.19 -4.27 0.44
C PHE A 16 2.02 -5.52 0.17
N LEU A 17 1.37 -6.68 0.07
CA LEU A 17 1.93 -7.90 -0.45
C LEU A 17 1.41 -8.13 -1.86
N PHE A 18 2.31 -8.31 -2.82
CA PHE A 18 1.93 -8.62 -4.20
C PHE A 18 3.05 -9.35 -4.93
N CYS A 19 2.69 -10.03 -6.02
CA CYS A 19 3.63 -10.67 -6.92
C CYS A 19 4.16 -9.68 -7.97
N GLN A 20 5.46 -9.75 -8.27
CA GLN A 20 6.14 -8.89 -9.23
C GLN A 20 5.70 -9.13 -10.66
N THR A 21 5.44 -10.40 -11.00
CA THR A 21 5.24 -10.86 -12.38
C THR A 21 3.87 -11.49 -12.61
N GLY A 22 3.19 -11.94 -11.56
CA GLY A 22 1.88 -12.60 -11.69
C GLY A 22 0.77 -11.66 -12.17
N GLU A 23 -0.06 -12.15 -13.10
CA GLU A 23 -1.25 -11.47 -13.62
C GLU A 23 -2.22 -11.06 -12.50
N HIS A 24 -2.42 -11.94 -11.52
CA HIS A 24 -3.28 -11.68 -10.36
C HIS A 24 -2.87 -10.43 -9.57
N SER A 25 -1.59 -10.03 -9.62
CA SER A 25 -1.07 -8.86 -8.92
C SER A 25 -0.89 -7.62 -9.82
N ALA A 26 -1.27 -7.69 -11.10
CA ALA A 26 -1.13 -6.59 -12.05
C ALA A 26 -1.89 -5.33 -11.59
N ALA A 27 -3.14 -5.48 -11.17
CA ALA A 27 -3.97 -4.37 -10.68
C ALA A 27 -3.34 -3.68 -9.45
N THR A 28 -2.80 -4.46 -8.52
CA THR A 28 -2.13 -3.94 -7.31
C THR A 28 -0.86 -3.18 -7.66
N ARG A 29 -0.04 -3.70 -8.59
CA ARG A 29 1.16 -3.00 -9.10
C ARG A 29 0.79 -1.64 -9.71
N SER A 30 -0.21 -1.60 -10.59
CA SER A 30 -0.67 -0.36 -11.22
C SER A 30 -1.33 0.61 -10.24
N PHE A 31 -1.97 0.11 -9.18
CA PHE A 31 -2.49 0.96 -8.10
C PHE A 31 -1.36 1.59 -7.30
N VAL A 32 -0.40 0.81 -6.83
CA VAL A 32 0.74 1.29 -6.05
C VAL A 32 1.53 2.32 -6.85
N ALA A 33 1.86 2.06 -8.12
CA ALA A 33 2.62 3.00 -8.93
C ALA A 33 1.96 4.40 -9.04
N ARG A 34 0.63 4.46 -9.13
CA ARG A 34 -0.11 5.73 -9.23
C ARG A 34 -0.39 6.38 -7.87
N ALA A 35 -0.74 5.58 -6.87
CA ALA A 35 -1.19 6.08 -5.57
C ALA A 35 -0.03 6.34 -4.60
N TYR A 36 1.12 5.66 -4.75
CA TYR A 36 2.23 5.74 -3.79
C TYR A 36 2.78 7.16 -3.57
N PRO A 37 3.00 8.00 -4.60
CA PRO A 37 3.48 9.37 -4.40
C PRO A 37 2.50 10.22 -3.56
N THR A 38 1.20 10.08 -3.81
CA THR A 38 0.16 10.84 -3.08
C THR A 38 -0.03 10.30 -1.66
N MET A 39 -0.02 8.97 -1.48
CA MET A 39 -0.02 8.32 -0.17
C MET A 39 1.17 8.77 0.68
N LYS A 40 2.38 8.77 0.12
CA LYS A 40 3.59 9.14 0.87
C LYS A 40 3.62 10.64 1.20
N LYS A 41 3.16 11.50 0.28
CA LYS A 41 3.03 12.94 0.52
C LYS A 41 2.07 13.26 1.67
N ASN A 42 0.94 12.57 1.72
CA ASN A 42 -0.10 12.81 2.73
C ASN A 42 0.23 12.17 4.08
N ASN A 43 1.11 11.17 4.13
CA ASN A 43 1.42 10.40 5.34
C ASN A 43 2.95 10.31 5.58
N PRO A 44 3.61 11.41 5.97
CA PRO A 44 5.06 11.42 6.15
C PRO A 44 5.54 10.58 7.34
N GLN A 45 4.70 10.38 8.36
CA GLN A 45 5.06 9.63 9.58
C GLN A 45 4.64 8.16 9.55
N THR A 46 3.72 7.78 8.66
CA THR A 46 3.23 6.40 8.60
C THR A 46 4.05 5.58 7.60
N PRO A 47 4.72 4.50 8.04
CA PRO A 47 5.42 3.61 7.13
C PRO A 47 4.46 2.90 6.16
N ILE A 48 4.74 3.05 4.87
CA ILE A 48 4.09 2.32 3.77
C ILE A 48 5.10 1.29 3.24
N LEU A 49 4.86 0.02 3.53
CA LEU A 49 5.74 -1.08 3.17
C LEU A 49 5.24 -1.77 1.89
N LEU A 50 6.13 -1.92 0.92
CA LEU A 50 5.91 -2.68 -0.31
C LEU A 50 6.71 -3.99 -0.18
N ARG A 51 6.01 -5.12 -0.13
CA ARG A 51 6.59 -6.45 -0.03
C ARG A 51 6.21 -7.26 -1.25
N GLU A 52 7.22 -7.55 -2.04
CA GLU A 52 7.07 -8.27 -3.29
C GLU A 52 7.56 -9.70 -3.13
N ALA A 53 6.77 -10.68 -3.58
CA ALA A 53 7.16 -12.08 -3.51
C ALA A 53 6.48 -12.89 -4.63
N ALA A 54 7.24 -13.80 -5.26
CA ALA A 54 6.76 -14.64 -6.35
C ALA A 54 5.64 -15.58 -5.88
N GLY A 55 4.58 -15.70 -6.69
CA GLY A 55 3.44 -16.58 -6.40
C GLY A 55 2.53 -16.12 -5.26
N THR A 56 2.77 -14.94 -4.66
CA THR A 56 1.92 -14.44 -3.57
C THR A 56 0.65 -13.80 -4.10
N LEU A 57 -0.46 -14.06 -3.40
CA LEU A 57 -1.73 -13.41 -3.65
C LEU A 57 -1.67 -11.94 -3.20
N PRO A 58 -2.26 -11.01 -3.96
CA PRO A 58 -2.30 -9.61 -3.59
C PRO A 58 -3.08 -9.44 -2.27
N LYS A 59 -2.42 -8.91 -1.24
CA LYS A 59 -3.00 -8.65 0.08
C LYS A 59 -2.51 -7.33 0.64
N VAL A 60 -3.35 -6.66 1.42
CA VAL A 60 -2.99 -5.44 2.13
C VAL A 60 -3.21 -5.67 3.61
N TYR A 61 -2.19 -5.39 4.41
CA TYR A 61 -2.26 -5.43 5.87
C TYR A 61 -2.17 -4.00 6.39
N ALA A 62 -3.02 -3.69 7.35
CA ALA A 62 -2.98 -2.45 8.08
C ALA A 62 -2.81 -2.77 9.57
N ARG A 63 -1.82 -2.14 10.22
CA ARG A 63 -1.68 -2.24 11.67
C ARG A 63 -2.28 -1.00 12.30
N TYR A 64 -3.23 -1.23 13.18
CA TYR A 64 -3.83 -0.20 14.02
C TYR A 64 -3.29 -0.35 15.44
N GLY A 65 -3.34 0.73 16.21
CA GLY A 65 -3.16 0.67 17.65
C GLY A 65 -3.19 2.03 18.28
#